data_AF-A0A3S4EQV4-F1
#
_entry.id   AF-A0A3S4EQV4-F1
#
_cell.length_a   1.000
_cell.length_b   1.000
_cell.length_c   1.000
_cell.angle_alpha   90.00
_cell.angle_beta   90.00
_cell.angle_gamma   90.00
#
_symmetry.space_group_name_H-M   'P 1'
#
loop_
_entity.id
_entity.type
_entity.pdbx_description
1 polymer ?
#
loop_
_entity_poly.entity_id
_entity_poly.type
_entity_poly.pdbx_seq_one_letter_code
_entity_poly.pdbx_strand_id
1 'polypeptide(L)'
;MFRRCGTGPREGLIRRARALSEGEWMHIEPPEAGLPIMRDDLLILADALARFEEAHGVFRRVGTSAGKSNDWGGFYGTMILRIFRSGLPEKQADLVGEMQEWFIASSADGDAPDESMIRKRIRPIWRMLHAEA
;
A
#
# COMPACT_ATOMS: atom_id res chain seq x y z
N MET A 1 -3.24 8.09 14.56
CA MET A 1 -3.89 8.44 13.28
C MET A 1 -4.34 9.90 13.36
N PHE A 2 -3.61 10.81 12.72
CA PHE A 2 -3.99 12.23 12.69
C PHE A 2 -5.30 12.36 11.90
N ARG A 3 -6.37 12.79 12.57
CA ARG A 3 -7.70 12.85 11.95
C ARG A 3 -7.73 13.97 10.93
N ARG A 4 -7.99 13.64 9.66
CA ARG A 4 -8.16 14.61 8.56
C ARG A 4 -9.29 15.63 8.77
N CYS A 5 -10.29 15.31 9.61
CA CYS A 5 -11.46 16.16 9.79
C CYS A 5 -11.26 17.38 10.71
N GLY A 6 -10.05 17.58 11.30
CA GLY A 6 -9.69 18.84 11.94
C GLY A 6 -10.52 19.25 13.16
N THR A 7 -11.32 18.34 13.73
CA THR A 7 -12.26 18.58 14.86
C THR A 7 -11.59 18.67 16.23
N GLY A 8 -10.26 18.62 16.29
CA GLY A 8 -9.52 18.86 17.53
C GLY A 8 -9.44 20.35 17.88
N PRO A 9 -9.04 20.68 19.13
CA PRO A 9 -8.75 22.05 19.52
C PRO A 9 -7.81 22.73 18.53
N ARG A 10 -8.13 23.98 18.16
CA ARG A 10 -7.30 24.77 17.23
C ARG A 10 -6.18 25.53 17.93
N GLU A 11 -6.28 25.64 19.24
CA GLU A 11 -5.36 26.36 20.12
C GLU A 11 -4.97 25.49 21.32
N GLY A 12 -3.81 25.79 21.89
CA GLY A 12 -3.31 25.12 23.09
C GLY A 12 -2.25 25.96 23.80
N LEU A 13 -1.85 25.51 24.99
CA LEU A 13 -0.83 26.16 25.81
C LEU A 13 0.39 25.26 25.95
N ILE A 14 1.55 25.76 25.56
CA ILE A 14 2.84 25.12 25.89
C ILE A 14 3.33 25.74 27.20
N ARG A 15 3.65 24.89 28.19
CA ARG A 15 4.25 25.34 29.47
C ARG A 15 5.71 24.97 29.63
N ARG A 16 6.14 23.96 28.88
CA ARG A 16 7.51 23.45 28.92
C ARG A 16 7.99 23.12 27.52
N ALA A 17 9.25 23.43 27.27
CA ALA A 17 9.94 23.07 26.03
C ALA A 17 11.31 22.47 26.39
N ARG A 18 11.90 21.74 25.45
CA ARG A 18 13.28 21.26 25.57
C ARG A 18 13.96 21.38 24.23
N ALA A 19 15.27 21.58 24.25
CA ALA A 19 16.08 21.48 23.04
C ALA A 19 16.06 20.05 22.50
N LEU A 20 16.16 19.91 21.17
CA LEU A 20 16.21 18.60 20.52
C LEU A 20 17.47 17.79 20.90
N SER A 21 18.56 18.47 21.26
CA SER A 21 19.86 17.88 21.56
C SER A 21 20.13 17.61 23.04
N GLU A 22 19.47 18.31 23.97
CA GLU A 22 19.98 18.45 25.36
C GLU A 22 19.02 17.99 26.48
N GLY A 23 17.89 17.37 26.15
CA GLY A 23 17.20 16.44 27.05
C GLY A 23 16.37 17.03 28.21
N GLU A 24 16.75 18.17 28.80
CA GLU A 24 16.06 18.74 29.96
C GLU A 24 14.87 19.64 29.58
N TRP A 25 13.76 19.49 30.32
CA TRP A 25 12.57 20.32 30.16
C TRP A 25 12.71 21.65 30.89
N MET A 26 12.57 22.74 30.16
CA MET A 26 12.56 24.11 30.68
C MET A 26 11.13 24.66 30.71
N HIS A 27 10.82 25.51 31.68
CA HIS A 27 9.53 26.21 31.76
C HIS A 27 9.53 27.46 30.87
N ILE A 28 8.38 27.77 30.28
CA ILE A 28 8.16 29.04 29.60
C ILE A 28 7.70 30.06 30.64
N GLU A 29 8.40 31.19 30.74
CA GLU A 29 8.07 32.29 31.64
C GLU A 29 6.98 33.21 31.05
N PRO A 30 5.95 33.62 31.83
CA PRO A 30 5.62 33.15 33.18
C PRO A 30 5.01 31.73 33.17
N PRO A 31 5.38 30.82 34.10
CA PRO A 31 4.96 29.42 34.08
C PRO A 31 3.44 29.22 34.17
N GLU A 32 2.74 30.12 34.86
CA GLU A 32 1.28 30.11 35.01
C GLU A 32 0.54 30.49 33.73
N ALA A 33 1.11 31.37 32.93
CA ALA A 33 0.53 31.84 31.68
C ALA A 33 0.78 30.84 30.53
N GLY A 34 2.01 30.34 30.42
CA GLY A 34 2.44 29.54 29.27
C GLY A 34 2.39 30.32 27.95
N LEU A 35 2.76 29.63 26.86
CA LEU A 35 2.74 30.18 25.50
C LEU A 35 1.50 29.69 24.74
N PRO A 36 0.57 30.57 24.35
CA PRO A 36 -0.50 30.19 23.43
C PRO A 36 0.06 29.90 22.05
N ILE A 37 -0.39 28.79 21.47
CA ILE A 37 -0.03 28.38 20.12
C ILE A 37 -1.28 27.94 19.36
N MET A 38 -1.23 28.13 18.05
CA MET A 38 -2.20 27.59 17.13
C MET A 38 -1.73 26.23 16.62
N ARG A 39 -2.68 25.42 16.17
CA ARG A 39 -2.39 24.15 15.50
C ARG A 39 -1.42 24.33 14.32
N ASP A 40 -1.52 25.45 13.63
CA ASP A 40 -0.71 25.74 12.44
C ASP A 40 0.74 26.11 12.80
N ASP A 41 1.03 26.39 14.07
CA ASP A 41 2.39 26.60 14.59
C ASP A 41 3.11 25.28 14.94
N LEU A 42 2.38 24.16 14.98
CA LEU A 42 2.90 22.86 15.37
C LEU A 42 3.50 22.10 14.18
N LEU A 43 4.80 21.84 14.28
CA LEU A 43 5.52 20.98 13.34
C LEU A 43 5.92 19.67 14.03
N ILE A 44 5.83 18.57 13.29
CA ILE A 44 6.32 17.26 13.71
C ILE A 44 7.54 16.94 12.88
N LEU A 45 8.63 16.54 13.54
CA LEU A 45 9.83 16.09 12.84
C LEU A 45 9.52 14.87 11.97
N ALA A 46 10.04 14.89 10.74
CA ALA A 46 9.84 13.79 9.78
C ALA A 46 10.25 12.44 10.38
N ASP A 47 11.40 12.36 11.06
CA ASP A 47 11.87 11.12 11.70
C ASP A 47 10.97 10.66 12.85
N ALA A 48 10.40 11.60 13.61
CA ALA A 48 9.47 11.26 14.69
C ALA A 48 8.15 10.72 14.13
N LEU A 49 7.68 11.31 13.03
CA LEU A 49 6.52 10.81 12.29
C LEU A 49 6.81 9.41 11.72
N ALA A 50 7.93 9.21 11.04
CA ALA A 50 8.31 7.91 10.47
C ALA A 50 8.38 6.80 11.52
N ARG A 51 9.03 7.04 12.68
CA ARG A 51 9.07 6.07 13.80
C ARG A 51 7.68 5.74 14.33
N PHE A 52 6.82 6.75 14.46
CA PHE A 52 5.44 6.55 14.92
C PHE A 52 4.65 5.70 13.91
N GLU A 53 4.81 5.97 12.61
CA GLU A 53 4.15 5.24 11.54
C GLU A 53 4.59 3.77 11.49
N GLU A 54 5.88 3.51 11.66
CA GLU A 54 6.44 2.16 11.73
C GLU A 54 5.93 1.38 12.94
N ALA A 55 6.00 1.99 14.15
CA ALA A 55 5.61 1.37 15.41
C ALA A 55 4.12 1.01 15.45
N HIS A 56 3.28 1.82 14.80
CA HIS A 56 1.81 1.67 14.82
C HIS A 56 1.24 1.17 13.50
N GLY A 57 2.08 0.82 12.52
CA GLY A 57 1.67 0.30 11.22
C GLY A 57 0.75 1.23 10.43
N VAL A 58 0.78 2.54 10.70
CA VAL A 58 -0.20 3.52 10.18
C VAL A 58 -0.14 3.63 8.66
N PHE A 59 1.04 3.42 8.08
CA PHE A 59 1.28 3.36 6.64
C PHE A 59 1.87 2.03 6.19
N ARG A 60 1.76 0.95 7.00
CA ARG A 60 1.85 -0.37 6.40
C ARG A 60 0.63 -0.53 5.49
N ARG A 61 0.79 -0.11 4.24
CA ARG A 61 0.07 -0.73 3.13
C ARG A 61 0.13 -2.22 3.40
N VAL A 62 -1.03 -2.87 3.45
CA VAL A 62 -1.18 -4.32 3.40
C VAL A 62 -0.12 -4.85 2.42
N GLY A 63 0.94 -5.46 2.97
CA GLY A 63 2.06 -6.06 2.25
C GLY A 63 2.72 -5.21 1.16
N THR A 64 3.62 -4.29 1.50
CA THR A 64 4.72 -3.95 0.57
C THR A 64 5.74 -5.08 0.56
N SER A 65 5.48 -6.12 -0.24
CA SER A 65 6.58 -6.61 -1.07
C SER A 65 6.95 -5.46 -1.98
N ALA A 66 8.13 -4.87 -1.81
CA ALA A 66 8.73 -3.97 -2.81
C ALA A 66 9.15 -4.77 -4.06
N GLY A 67 8.23 -5.57 -4.59
CA GLY A 67 8.27 -6.21 -5.89
C GLY A 67 7.18 -5.57 -6.73
N LYS A 68 7.46 -5.33 -8.00
CA LYS A 68 6.51 -4.82 -8.99
C LYS A 68 5.16 -5.52 -8.80
N SER A 69 4.10 -4.75 -8.51
CA SER A 69 2.77 -5.32 -8.35
C SER A 69 2.28 -5.68 -9.75
N ASN A 70 2.29 -6.98 -10.08
CA ASN A 70 1.82 -7.48 -11.37
C ASN A 70 0.37 -7.05 -11.60
N ASP A 71 0.05 -6.64 -12.83
CA ASP A 71 -1.31 -6.26 -13.23
C ASP A 71 -2.23 -7.47 -13.34
N TRP A 72 -2.67 -7.96 -12.18
CA TRP A 72 -3.62 -9.06 -12.11
C TRP A 72 -5.02 -8.66 -12.64
N GLY A 73 -5.36 -7.37 -12.63
CA GLY A 73 -6.63 -6.89 -13.17
C GLY A 73 -6.69 -7.05 -14.69
N GLY A 74 -5.66 -6.53 -15.38
CA GLY A 74 -5.48 -6.73 -16.82
C GLY A 74 -5.38 -8.21 -17.19
N PHE A 75 -4.67 -9.01 -16.38
CA PHE A 75 -4.56 -10.46 -16.58
C PHE A 75 -5.95 -11.13 -16.64
N TYR A 76 -6.84 -10.88 -15.68
CA TYR A 76 -8.16 -11.50 -15.68
C TYR A 76 -9.01 -11.01 -16.86
N GLY A 77 -8.95 -9.71 -17.20
CA GLY A 77 -9.66 -9.15 -18.35
C GLY A 77 -9.25 -9.81 -19.67
N THR A 78 -7.94 -9.92 -19.91
CA THR A 78 -7.38 -10.58 -21.09
C THR A 78 -7.75 -12.05 -21.13
N MET A 79 -7.61 -12.77 -20.01
CA MET A 79 -7.94 -14.19 -19.94
C MET A 79 -9.42 -14.46 -20.27
N ILE A 80 -10.33 -13.66 -19.72
CA ILE A 80 -11.77 -13.76 -20.00
C ILE A 80 -12.03 -13.48 -21.48
N LEU A 81 -11.47 -12.41 -22.02
CA LEU A 81 -11.65 -12.04 -23.43
C LEU A 81 -11.11 -13.12 -24.38
N ARG A 82 -9.96 -13.70 -24.04
CA ARG A 82 -9.35 -14.82 -24.76
C ARG A 82 -10.24 -16.05 -24.74
N ILE A 83 -10.73 -16.46 -23.56
CA ILE A 83 -11.60 -17.64 -23.45
C ILE A 83 -12.92 -17.42 -24.18
N PHE A 84 -13.48 -16.21 -24.10
CA PHE A 84 -14.71 -15.87 -24.80
C PHE A 84 -14.55 -15.92 -26.33
N ARG A 85 -13.40 -15.49 -26.87
CA ARG A 85 -13.15 -15.43 -28.32
C ARG A 85 -12.71 -16.77 -28.91
N SER A 86 -11.85 -17.50 -28.20
CA SER A 86 -11.16 -18.68 -28.73
C SER A 86 -11.58 -19.99 -28.04
N GLY A 87 -12.55 -19.93 -27.13
CA GLY A 87 -12.93 -21.05 -26.29
C GLY A 87 -11.90 -21.34 -25.18
N LEU A 88 -12.12 -22.43 -24.44
CA LEU A 88 -11.13 -22.94 -23.49
C LEU A 88 -10.08 -23.77 -24.26
N PRO A 89 -8.76 -23.59 -24.01
CA PRO A 89 -7.77 -24.48 -24.61
C PRO A 89 -7.90 -25.90 -24.04
N GLU A 90 -7.30 -26.89 -24.71
CA GLU A 90 -7.38 -28.29 -24.28
C GLU A 90 -6.61 -28.53 -22.97
N LYS A 91 -5.50 -27.83 -22.76
CA LYS A 91 -4.64 -28.01 -21.59
C LYS A 91 -4.52 -26.71 -20.82
N GLN A 92 -4.54 -26.84 -19.49
CA GLN A 92 -4.32 -25.71 -18.58
C GLN A 92 -2.95 -25.05 -18.82
N ALA A 93 -1.94 -25.84 -19.18
CA ALA A 93 -0.59 -25.36 -19.45
C ALA A 93 -0.55 -24.36 -20.62
N ASP A 94 -1.37 -24.57 -21.64
CA ASP A 94 -1.43 -23.70 -22.81
C ASP A 94 -1.99 -22.31 -22.40
N LEU A 95 -3.07 -22.28 -21.61
CA LEU A 95 -3.60 -21.03 -21.06
C LEU A 95 -2.60 -20.32 -20.16
N VAL A 96 -1.85 -21.06 -19.36
CA VAL A 96 -0.82 -20.50 -18.49
C VAL A 96 0.30 -19.85 -19.31
N GLY A 97 0.77 -20.51 -20.36
CA GLY A 97 1.80 -19.99 -21.27
C GLY A 97 1.35 -18.72 -21.98
N GLU A 98 0.15 -18.73 -22.57
CA GLU A 98 -0.40 -17.55 -23.25
C GLU A 98 -0.54 -16.33 -22.32
N MET A 99 -0.98 -16.55 -21.07
CA MET A 99 -1.09 -15.44 -20.13
C MET A 99 0.26 -14.97 -19.58
N GLN A 100 1.27 -15.84 -19.57
CA GLN A 100 2.64 -15.44 -19.27
C GLN A 100 3.22 -14.58 -20.39
N GLU A 101 3.02 -14.98 -21.65
CA GLU A 101 3.39 -14.18 -22.83
C GLU A 101 2.70 -12.82 -22.82
N TRP A 102 1.42 -12.77 -22.44
CA TRP A 102 0.70 -11.51 -22.28
C TRP A 102 1.36 -10.60 -21.22
N PHE A 103 1.81 -11.14 -20.09
CA PHE A 103 2.53 -10.35 -19.07
C PHE A 103 3.83 -9.78 -19.64
N ILE A 104 4.62 -10.59 -20.35
CA ILE A 104 5.86 -10.14 -20.99
C ILE A 104 5.56 -9.02 -21.99
N ALA A 105 4.53 -9.17 -22.83
CA ALA A 105 4.16 -8.18 -23.84
C ALA A 105 3.55 -6.89 -23.26
N SER A 106 2.89 -6.97 -22.11
CA SER A 106 2.19 -5.84 -21.47
C SER A 106 3.08 -5.10 -20.46
N SER A 107 4.23 -5.67 -20.10
CA SER A 107 5.19 -5.12 -19.16
C SER A 107 6.23 -4.26 -19.89
N ALA A 108 6.48 -3.05 -19.39
CA ALA A 108 7.48 -2.15 -19.98
C ALA A 108 8.91 -2.74 -19.98
N ASP A 109 9.19 -3.63 -19.01
CA ASP A 109 10.51 -4.27 -18.86
C ASP A 109 10.51 -5.74 -19.33
N GLY A 110 9.41 -6.23 -19.91
CA GLY A 110 9.24 -7.66 -20.21
C GLY A 110 9.15 -8.57 -18.97
N ASP A 111 8.99 -7.97 -17.79
CA ASP A 111 8.87 -8.67 -16.51
C ASP A 111 7.52 -9.39 -16.42
N ALA A 112 7.55 -10.66 -16.04
CA ALA A 112 6.36 -11.48 -15.88
C ALA A 112 6.48 -12.35 -14.62
N PRO A 113 5.38 -12.54 -13.88
CA PRO A 113 5.38 -13.49 -12.77
C PRO A 113 5.69 -14.91 -13.23
N ASP A 114 6.32 -15.68 -12.33
CA ASP A 114 6.60 -17.09 -12.55
C ASP A 114 5.34 -17.87 -12.96
N GLU A 115 5.54 -18.85 -13.83
CA GLU A 115 4.49 -19.73 -14.33
C GLU A 115 3.70 -20.39 -13.19
N SER A 116 4.37 -20.76 -12.09
CA SER A 116 3.75 -21.32 -10.88
C SER A 116 2.74 -20.35 -10.24
N MET A 117 3.04 -19.06 -10.25
CA MET A 117 2.18 -18.02 -9.69
C MET A 117 0.96 -17.78 -10.56
N ILE A 118 1.15 -17.74 -11.88
CA ILE A 118 0.07 -17.65 -12.87
C ILE A 118 -0.85 -18.87 -12.76
N ARG A 119 -0.26 -20.07 -12.75
CA ARG A 119 -0.99 -21.34 -12.63
C ARG A 119 -1.84 -21.42 -11.38
N LYS A 120 -1.33 -20.95 -10.22
CA LYS A 120 -2.10 -20.91 -8.96
C LYS A 120 -3.38 -20.07 -9.09
N ARG A 121 -3.35 -18.99 -9.88
CA ARG A 121 -4.51 -18.12 -10.13
C ARG A 121 -5.48 -18.69 -11.17
N ILE A 122 -4.97 -19.38 -12.19
CA ILE A 122 -5.79 -20.02 -13.23
C ILE A 122 -6.51 -21.25 -12.69
N ARG A 123 -5.85 -22.07 -11.86
CA ARG A 123 -6.36 -23.35 -11.35
C ARG A 123 -7.79 -23.30 -10.76
N PRO A 124 -8.16 -22.35 -9.88
CA PRO A 124 -9.53 -22.31 -9.35
C PRO A 124 -10.57 -22.08 -10.47
N ILE A 125 -10.30 -21.16 -11.39
CA ILE A 125 -11.21 -20.83 -12.50
C ILE A 125 -11.30 -22.00 -13.47
N TRP A 126 -10.16 -22.61 -13.82
CA TRP A 126 -10.09 -23.80 -14.66
C TRP A 126 -11.00 -24.93 -14.14
N ARG A 127 -10.96 -25.19 -12.83
CA ARG A 127 -11.82 -26.20 -12.20
C ARG A 127 -13.30 -25.87 -12.28
N MET A 128 -13.66 -24.59 -12.13
CA MET A 128 -15.05 -24.15 -12.25
C MET A 128 -15.56 -24.34 -13.69
N LEU A 129 -14.77 -23.93 -14.68
CA LEU A 129 -15.13 -24.06 -16.10
C LEU A 129 -15.31 -25.51 -16.53
N HIS A 130 -14.49 -26.44 -16.01
CA HIS A 130 -14.64 -27.88 -16.27
C HIS A 130 -15.71 -28.58 -15.42
N ALA A 131 -16.19 -27.96 -14.34
CA ALA A 131 -17.30 -28.52 -13.57
C ALA A 131 -18.66 -28.23 -14.22
N GLU A 132 -18.73 -27.21 -15.08
CA GLU A 132 -19.93 -26.79 -15.81
C GLU A 132 -19.97 -27.32 -17.26
N ALA A 133 -18.90 -27.97 -17.72
CA ALA A 133 -18.79 -28.61 -19.04
C ALA A 133 -19.15 -30.10 -18.98
#